data_AF-A0A699TVD9-F1
#
_entry.id   AF-A0A699TVD9-F1
#
_cell.length_a   1.000
_cell.length_b   1.000
_cell.length_c   1.000
_cell.angle_alpha   90.00
_cell.angle_beta   90.00
_cell.angle_gamma   90.00
#
_symmetry.space_group_name_H-M   'P 1'
#
loop_
_entity.id
_entity.type
_entity.pdbx_description
1 polymer ?
#
loop_
_entity_poly.entity_id
_entity_poly.type
_entity_poly.pdbx_seq_one_letter_code
_entity_poly.pdbx_strand_id
1 'polypeptide(L)'
;AMGPQLDISTAYHPETDGQSERTIQMLEDMLWSCVIDFGSSWDKHPPLVEFSYNNSYHASIKAAPFEALYGRNCRSPICWSEVGESQLTGPELVRETKEKIVQIKNHLLTARSRQKSYADLKRRLTEFEVGDKVMLKVSPWRGVICFGKSGKLSPRFIRPFKVIE
;
A
#
# COMPACT_ATOMS: atom_id res chain seq x y z
N ALA A 1 -16.87 -25.74 10.48
CA ALA A 1 -15.88 -24.68 10.71
C ALA A 1 -15.46 -24.14 9.36
N MET A 2 -15.63 -22.85 9.08
CA MET A 2 -15.09 -22.24 7.87
C MET A 2 -13.58 -22.12 8.05
N GLY A 3 -12.83 -23.13 7.63
CA GLY A 3 -11.37 -23.10 7.63
C GLY A 3 -10.90 -22.24 6.46
N PRO A 4 -10.15 -21.15 6.68
CA PRO A 4 -9.63 -20.36 5.58
C PRO A 4 -8.62 -21.19 4.78
N GLN A 5 -8.79 -21.19 3.46
CA GLN A 5 -7.79 -21.71 2.55
C GLN A 5 -6.61 -20.72 2.52
N LEU A 6 -5.40 -21.21 2.76
CA LEU A 6 -4.19 -20.40 2.78
C LEU A 6 -3.44 -20.56 1.46
N ASP A 7 -3.41 -19.50 0.67
CA ASP A 7 -2.58 -19.42 -0.52
C ASP A 7 -1.30 -18.64 -0.18
N ILE A 8 -0.14 -19.27 -0.34
CA ILE A 8 1.16 -18.70 0.05
C ILE A 8 1.86 -18.14 -1.19
N SER A 9 2.41 -16.93 -1.08
CA SER A 9 3.20 -16.33 -2.15
C SER A 9 4.53 -17.06 -2.37
N THR A 10 5.06 -16.95 -3.58
CA THR A 10 6.39 -17.48 -3.90
C THR A 10 7.44 -16.84 -3.00
N ALA A 11 8.33 -17.66 -2.45
CA ALA A 11 9.36 -17.20 -1.53
C ALA A 11 10.19 -16.07 -2.16
N TYR A 12 10.38 -14.98 -1.40
CA TYR A 12 11.13 -13.79 -1.82
C TYR A 12 10.60 -13.10 -3.09
N HIS A 13 9.31 -13.26 -3.40
CA HIS A 13 8.65 -12.53 -4.47
C HIS A 13 7.57 -11.58 -3.91
N PRO A 14 7.98 -10.46 -3.28
CA PRO A 14 7.08 -9.45 -2.71
C PRO A 14 6.05 -8.93 -3.71
N GLU A 15 6.40 -8.92 -5.01
CA GLU A 15 5.52 -8.53 -6.09
C GLU A 15 4.23 -9.36 -6.18
N THR A 16 4.26 -10.62 -5.71
CA THR A 16 3.06 -11.50 -5.65
C THR A 16 1.99 -10.92 -4.73
N ASP A 17 2.42 -10.29 -3.63
CA ASP A 17 1.55 -9.59 -2.69
C ASP A 17 1.56 -8.07 -2.93
N GLY A 18 1.89 -7.66 -4.16
CA GLY A 18 2.12 -6.26 -4.51
C GLY A 18 0.92 -5.34 -4.27
N GLN A 19 -0.30 -5.87 -4.19
CA GLN A 19 -1.49 -5.10 -3.79
C GLN A 19 -1.44 -4.70 -2.31
N SER A 20 -1.11 -5.64 -1.42
CA SER A 20 -0.99 -5.38 0.01
C SER A 20 0.20 -4.47 0.27
N GLU A 21 1.35 -4.75 -0.35
CA GLU A 21 2.57 -3.96 -0.19
C GLU A 21 2.38 -2.52 -0.65
N ARG A 22 1.71 -2.31 -1.79
CA ARG A 22 1.40 -0.98 -2.28
C ARG A 22 0.45 -0.23 -1.35
N THR A 23 -0.49 -0.94 -0.75
CA THR A 23 -1.41 -0.38 0.23
C THR A 23 -0.67 0.01 1.50
N ILE A 24 0.20 -0.85 2.03
CA ILE A 24 1.03 -0.59 3.20
C ILE A 24 1.92 0.62 2.95
N GLN A 25 2.64 0.67 1.83
CA GLN A 25 3.50 1.81 1.48
C GLN A 25 2.72 3.12 1.40
N MET A 26 1.51 3.08 0.85
CA MET A 26 0.65 4.26 0.76
C MET A 26 0.19 4.74 2.14
N LEU A 27 -0.19 3.82 3.02
CA LEU A 27 -0.58 4.14 4.40
C LEU A 27 0.60 4.67 5.21
N GLU A 28 1.79 4.08 5.04
CA GLU A 28 3.03 4.58 5.64
C GLU A 28 3.31 6.01 5.19
N ASP A 29 3.27 6.30 3.89
CA ASP A 29 3.51 7.65 3.36
C ASP A 29 2.51 8.68 3.94
N MET A 30 1.23 8.30 4.07
CA MET A 30 0.22 9.16 4.71
C MET A 30 0.51 9.38 6.19
N LEU A 31 0.90 8.33 6.93
CA LEU A 31 1.25 8.43 8.35
C LEU A 31 2.49 9.31 8.54
N TRP A 32 3.52 9.14 7.72
CA TRP A 32 4.72 9.99 7.74
C TRP A 32 4.38 11.46 7.52
N SER A 33 3.51 11.77 6.55
CA SER A 33 3.05 13.16 6.36
C SER A 33 2.27 13.70 7.56
N CYS A 34 1.43 12.88 8.19
CA CYS A 34 0.68 13.26 9.38
C CYS A 34 1.61 13.55 10.56
N VAL A 35 2.68 12.77 10.73
CA VAL A 35 3.68 12.98 11.78
C VAL A 35 4.42 14.32 11.57
N ILE A 36 4.71 14.67 10.32
CA ILE A 36 5.40 15.93 9.98
C ILE A 36 4.49 17.14 10.22
N ASP A 37 3.24 17.08 9.75
CA ASP A 37 2.33 18.24 9.77
C ASP A 37 1.59 18.40 11.11
N PHE A 38 1.28 17.29 11.80
CA PHE A 38 0.51 17.28 13.06
C PHE A 38 1.37 17.02 14.30
N GLY A 39 2.70 16.93 14.12
CA GLY A 39 3.66 16.76 15.20
C GLY A 39 3.65 15.37 15.85
N SER A 40 4.18 15.29 17.07
CA SER A 40 4.45 14.03 17.80
C SER A 40 3.22 13.25 18.28
N SER A 41 2.00 13.72 17.98
CA SER A 41 0.72 13.08 18.34
C SER A 41 0.22 12.07 17.31
N TRP A 42 1.17 11.36 16.68
CA TRP A 42 0.90 10.43 15.59
C TRP A 42 -0.10 9.32 15.96
N ASP A 43 -0.19 8.98 17.24
CA ASP A 43 -1.09 7.99 17.83
C ASP A 43 -2.58 8.38 17.72
N LYS A 44 -2.87 9.68 17.56
CA LYS A 44 -4.24 10.21 17.49
C LYS A 44 -4.79 10.33 16.06
N HIS A 45 -3.90 10.28 15.07
CA HIS A 45 -4.24 10.46 13.66
C HIS A 45 -4.50 9.17 12.84
N PRO A 46 -4.25 7.92 13.30
CA PRO A 46 -4.54 6.74 12.48
C PRO A 46 -6.01 6.65 12.03
N PRO A 47 -7.02 6.98 12.87
CA PRO A 47 -8.41 7.00 12.42
C PRO A 47 -8.68 7.99 11.28
N LEU A 48 -7.98 9.13 11.25
CA LEU A 48 -8.12 10.14 10.19
C LEU A 48 -7.47 9.67 8.89
N VAL A 49 -6.32 8.99 8.99
CA VAL A 49 -5.62 8.40 7.84
C VAL A 49 -6.46 7.28 7.23
N GLU A 50 -6.94 6.34 8.05
CA GLU A 50 -7.80 5.25 7.63
C GLU A 50 -9.08 5.77 6.97
N PHE A 51 -9.75 6.74 7.60
CA PHE A 51 -10.93 7.38 7.04
C PHE A 51 -10.65 8.03 5.69
N SER A 52 -9.54 8.76 5.58
CA SER A 52 -9.15 9.44 4.34
C SER A 52 -8.81 8.44 3.24
N TYR A 53 -8.13 7.34 3.55
CA TYR A 53 -7.81 6.28 2.59
C TYR A 53 -9.08 5.58 2.09
N ASN A 54 -9.91 5.08 3.01
CA ASN A 54 -11.11 4.31 2.70
C ASN A 54 -12.17 5.11 1.93
N ASN A 55 -12.16 6.44 2.06
CA ASN A 55 -13.11 7.34 1.42
C ASN A 55 -12.50 8.14 0.25
N SER A 56 -11.26 7.82 -0.15
CA SER A 56 -10.63 8.42 -1.33
C SER A 56 -10.88 7.59 -2.58
N TYR A 57 -11.04 8.27 -3.72
CA TYR A 57 -11.27 7.59 -5.00
C TYR A 57 -10.03 6.82 -5.47
N HIS A 58 -10.22 5.55 -5.81
CA HIS A 58 -9.19 4.67 -6.33
C HIS A 58 -9.46 4.37 -7.80
N ALA A 59 -8.57 4.85 -8.68
CA ALA A 59 -8.77 4.73 -10.13
C ALA A 59 -8.84 3.28 -10.64
N SER A 60 -8.15 2.34 -9.99
CA SER A 60 -8.21 0.90 -10.32
C SER A 60 -9.56 0.27 -10.01
N ILE A 61 -10.21 0.70 -8.93
CA ILE A 61 -11.51 0.20 -8.46
C ILE A 61 -12.67 1.01 -9.05
N LYS A 62 -12.39 2.23 -9.54
CA LYS A 62 -13.35 3.24 -10.00
C LYS A 62 -14.37 3.66 -8.93
N ALA A 63 -14.03 3.48 -7.66
CA ALA A 63 -14.81 3.85 -6.50
C ALA A 63 -13.88 4.09 -5.30
N ALA A 64 -14.43 4.57 -4.18
CA ALA A 64 -13.72 4.52 -2.91
C ALA A 64 -13.75 3.09 -2.33
N PRO A 65 -12.69 2.61 -1.63
CA PRO A 65 -12.71 1.29 -0.99
C PRO A 65 -13.94 1.04 -0.11
N PHE A 66 -14.39 2.05 0.64
CA PHE A 66 -15.61 1.99 1.45
C PHE A 66 -16.86 1.76 0.59
N GLU A 67 -16.98 2.50 -0.51
CA GLU A 67 -18.10 2.39 -1.44
C GLU A 67 -18.11 1.01 -2.11
N ALA A 68 -16.95 0.51 -2.52
CA ALA A 68 -16.81 -0.82 -3.11
C ALA A 68 -17.17 -1.95 -2.13
N LEU A 69 -16.85 -1.79 -0.84
CA LEU A 69 -17.12 -2.79 0.19
C LEU A 69 -18.60 -2.80 0.62
N TYR A 70 -19.22 -1.62 0.78
CA TYR A 70 -20.56 -1.49 1.36
C TYR A 70 -21.65 -1.11 0.34
N GLY A 71 -21.29 -0.83 -0.91
CA GLY A 71 -22.21 -0.39 -1.96
C GLY A 71 -22.86 0.98 -1.71
N ARG A 72 -22.31 1.78 -0.79
CA ARG A 72 -22.87 3.08 -0.39
C ARG A 72 -21.78 4.07 0.01
N ASN A 73 -22.07 5.35 -0.12
CA ASN A 73 -21.18 6.42 0.33
C ASN A 73 -21.08 6.48 1.85
N CYS A 74 -19.92 6.88 2.37
CA CYS A 74 -19.69 7.03 3.80
C CYS A 74 -20.56 8.16 4.37
N ARG A 75 -21.32 7.86 5.42
CA ARG A 75 -22.13 8.83 6.15
C ARG A 75 -21.44 9.18 7.46
N SER A 76 -20.77 10.32 7.48
CA SER A 76 -20.05 10.87 8.64
C SER A 76 -20.27 12.38 8.69
N PRO A 77 -20.33 13.03 9.88
CA PRO A 77 -20.41 14.50 10.01
C PRO A 77 -19.43 15.28 9.12
N ILE A 78 -18.33 14.63 8.72
CA ILE A 78 -17.27 15.18 7.89
C ILE A 78 -17.52 14.95 6.38
N CYS A 79 -18.33 13.95 6.01
CA CYS A 79 -18.62 13.50 4.64
C CYS A 79 -20.13 13.59 4.27
N TRP A 80 -20.87 14.52 4.88
CA TRP A 80 -22.23 14.83 4.42
C TRP A 80 -22.19 15.70 3.16
N SER A 81 -22.64 15.16 2.04
CA SER A 81 -22.87 15.90 0.78
C SER A 81 -24.33 16.32 0.58
N GLU A 82 -25.29 15.71 1.28
CA GLU A 82 -26.72 16.04 1.15
C GLU A 82 -27.21 16.82 2.38
N VAL A 83 -27.68 18.04 2.11
CA VAL A 83 -28.24 19.06 3.02
C VAL A 83 -29.07 18.48 4.19
N GLY A 84 -28.66 18.80 5.43
CA GLY A 84 -29.45 18.55 6.64
C GLY A 84 -28.64 18.68 7.93
N GLU A 85 -28.63 19.88 8.52
CA GLU A 85 -28.14 20.27 9.86
C GLU A 85 -26.98 19.46 10.48
N SER A 86 -25.76 19.97 10.29
CA SER A 86 -24.59 19.60 11.08
C SER A 86 -24.70 20.13 12.53
N GLN A 87 -25.51 19.48 13.38
CA GLN A 87 -25.77 19.92 14.76
C GLN A 87 -25.29 18.94 15.85
N LEU A 88 -24.28 18.09 15.59
CA LEU A 88 -23.86 17.07 16.56
C LEU A 88 -22.40 17.08 16.99
N THR A 89 -21.58 18.03 16.54
CA THR A 89 -20.19 18.21 17.03
C THR A 89 -19.76 19.65 16.83
N GLY A 90 -19.04 20.24 17.80
CA GLY A 90 -18.66 21.66 17.77
C GLY A 90 -18.11 22.10 16.40
N PRO A 91 -18.57 23.22 15.84
CA PRO A 91 -18.22 23.65 14.48
C PRO A 91 -16.70 23.83 14.29
N GLU A 92 -15.99 24.18 15.35
CA GLU A 92 -14.52 24.29 15.39
C GLU A 92 -13.83 22.94 15.08
N LEU A 93 -14.19 21.87 15.80
CA LEU A 93 -13.57 20.55 15.66
C LEU A 93 -13.86 19.94 14.28
N VAL A 94 -15.07 20.14 13.75
CA VAL A 94 -15.43 19.69 12.40
C VAL A 94 -14.63 20.42 11.34
N ARG A 95 -14.42 21.75 11.50
CA ARG A 95 -13.60 22.54 10.59
C ARG A 95 -12.14 22.09 10.62
N GLU A 96 -11.55 21.98 11.82
CA GLU A 96 -10.17 21.48 12.00
C GLU A 96 -9.99 20.09 11.37
N THR A 97 -10.96 19.19 11.56
CA THR A 97 -10.88 17.84 11.02
C THR A 97 -11.00 17.83 9.49
N LYS A 98 -11.84 18.70 8.91
CA LYS A 98 -11.93 18.87 7.45
C LYS A 98 -10.62 19.36 6.85
N GLU A 99 -9.98 20.35 7.46
CA GLU A 99 -8.68 20.88 7.03
C GLU A 99 -7.60 19.80 7.03
N LYS A 100 -7.52 19.01 8.12
CA LYS A 100 -6.59 17.87 8.21
C LYS A 100 -6.84 16.83 7.13
N ILE A 101 -8.10 16.49 6.84
CA ILE A 101 -8.45 15.53 5.78
C ILE A 101 -8.05 16.05 4.39
N VAL A 102 -8.22 17.35 4.11
CA VAL A 102 -7.77 17.94 2.85
C VAL A 102 -6.25 17.81 2.69
N GLN A 103 -5.49 18.08 3.75
CA GLN A 103 -4.04 17.89 3.75
C GLN A 103 -3.66 16.42 3.52
N ILE A 104 -4.27 15.48 4.24
CA ILE A 104 -4.04 14.03 4.07
C ILE A 104 -4.34 13.58 2.63
N LYS A 105 -5.40 14.09 2.01
CA LYS A 105 -5.74 13.79 0.61
C LYS A 105 -4.68 14.32 -0.37
N ASN A 106 -4.13 15.51 -0.13
CA ASN A 106 -3.06 16.05 -0.97
C ASN A 106 -1.77 15.21 -0.85
N HIS A 107 -1.44 14.76 0.35
CA HIS A 107 -0.32 13.84 0.59
C HIS A 107 -0.52 12.50 -0.10
N LEU A 108 -1.72 11.93 -0.02
CA LEU A 108 -2.10 10.71 -0.73
C LEU A 108 -1.86 10.83 -2.24
N LEU A 109 -2.26 11.94 -2.86
CA LEU A 109 -2.06 12.21 -4.28
C LEU A 109 -0.57 12.36 -4.63
N THR A 110 0.19 13.04 -3.78
CA THR A 110 1.63 13.26 -3.96
C THR A 110 2.41 11.95 -3.86
N ALA A 111 2.13 11.14 -2.85
CA ALA A 111 2.69 9.81 -2.67
C ALA A 111 2.38 8.91 -3.88
N ARG A 112 1.12 8.89 -4.33
CA ARG A 112 0.70 8.14 -5.53
C ARG A 112 1.48 8.55 -6.77
N SER A 113 1.63 9.85 -7.01
CA SER A 113 2.35 10.41 -8.16
C SER A 113 3.83 10.01 -8.13
N ARG A 114 4.47 10.12 -6.95
CA ARG A 114 5.87 9.72 -6.73
C ARG A 114 6.09 8.22 -6.96
N GLN A 115 5.21 7.38 -6.40
CA GLN A 115 5.30 5.92 -6.60
C GLN A 115 5.12 5.55 -8.08
N LYS A 116 4.18 6.20 -8.77
CA LYS A 116 3.96 5.99 -10.21
C LYS A 116 5.21 6.36 -11.02
N SER A 117 5.77 7.55 -10.80
CA SER A 117 6.95 7.99 -11.56
C SER A 117 8.15 7.06 -11.34
N TYR A 118 8.41 6.64 -10.09
CA TYR A 118 9.51 5.72 -9.79
C TYR A 118 9.32 4.33 -10.40
N ALA A 119 8.09 3.80 -10.38
CA ALA A 119 7.79 2.50 -10.97
C ALA A 119 7.92 2.54 -12.50
N ASP A 120 7.37 3.57 -13.14
CA ASP A 120 7.36 3.69 -14.60
C ASP A 120 8.79 3.88 -15.16
N LEU A 121 9.67 4.61 -14.46
CA LEU A 121 11.08 4.78 -14.81
C LEU A 121 11.89 3.46 -14.79
N LYS A 122 11.49 2.46 -13.98
CA LYS A 122 12.27 1.25 -13.74
C LYS A 122 11.69 -0.02 -14.36
N ARG A 123 10.49 0.04 -14.93
CA ARG A 123 9.86 -1.12 -15.58
C ARG A 123 10.64 -1.51 -16.84
N ARG A 124 11.15 -2.74 -16.84
CA ARG A 124 11.57 -3.45 -18.05
C ARG A 124 10.65 -4.65 -18.18
N LEU A 125 9.97 -4.78 -19.32
CA LEU A 125 9.28 -6.02 -19.66
C LEU A 125 10.37 -7.05 -19.93
N THR A 126 10.43 -8.08 -19.09
CA THR A 126 11.28 -9.25 -19.31
C THR A 126 10.36 -10.43 -19.41
N GLU A 127 10.20 -10.93 -20.62
CA GLU A 127 9.43 -12.12 -20.93
C GLU A 127 10.41 -13.28 -21.05
N PHE A 128 10.03 -14.45 -20.55
CA PHE A 128 10.80 -15.68 -20.65
C PHE A 128 9.99 -16.70 -21.42
N GLU A 129 10.64 -17.44 -22.31
CA GLU A 129 10.03 -18.54 -23.05
C GLU A 129 10.34 -19.88 -22.38
N VAL A 130 9.45 -20.86 -22.57
CA VAL A 130 9.68 -22.24 -22.11
C VAL A 130 10.95 -22.76 -22.78
N GLY A 131 11.93 -23.10 -21.96
CA GLY A 131 13.24 -23.55 -22.41
C GLY A 131 14.39 -22.56 -22.20
N ASP A 132 14.09 -21.31 -21.84
CA ASP A 132 15.10 -20.33 -21.47
C ASP A 132 15.86 -20.75 -20.22
N LYS A 133 17.14 -20.37 -20.17
CA LYS A 133 18.01 -20.60 -19.01
C LYS A 133 18.06 -19.33 -18.14
N VAL A 134 17.43 -19.38 -16.98
CA VAL A 134 17.38 -18.27 -16.02
C VAL A 134 18.19 -18.57 -14.78
N MET A 135 18.80 -17.55 -14.17
CA MET A 135 19.46 -17.68 -12.89
C MET A 135 18.51 -17.26 -11.77
N LEU A 136 18.38 -18.09 -10.72
CA LEU A 136 17.58 -17.74 -9.56
C LEU A 136 18.38 -16.80 -8.65
N LYS A 137 17.79 -15.65 -8.33
CA LYS A 137 18.35 -14.71 -7.35
C LYS A 137 18.11 -15.26 -5.94
N VAL A 138 19.19 -15.46 -5.20
CA VAL A 138 19.16 -15.82 -3.78
C VAL A 138 19.56 -14.59 -2.97
N SER A 139 18.62 -14.04 -2.21
CA SER A 139 18.92 -12.98 -1.24
C SER A 139 19.42 -13.60 0.06
N PRO A 140 20.67 -13.31 0.50
CA PRO A 140 21.16 -13.75 1.80
C PRO A 140 20.55 -12.84 2.87
N TRP A 141 19.34 -13.12 3.31
CA TRP A 141 18.83 -12.54 4.55
C TRP A 141 19.36 -13.33 5.75
N ARG A 142 19.57 -12.62 6.86
CA ARG A 142 20.25 -13.08 8.09
C ARG A 142 19.92 -14.53 8.42
N GLY A 143 20.89 -15.43 8.26
CA GLY A 143 20.86 -16.79 8.80
C GLY A 143 20.22 -17.88 7.92
N VAL A 144 19.56 -17.54 6.81
CA VAL A 144 18.95 -18.58 5.94
C VAL A 144 19.99 -19.10 4.94
N ILE A 145 20.53 -20.28 5.23
CA ILE A 145 21.51 -20.98 4.41
C ILE A 145 20.77 -21.77 3.34
N CYS A 146 20.50 -21.18 2.17
CA CYS A 146 19.83 -21.94 1.10
C CYS A 146 20.78 -22.92 0.38
N PHE A 147 22.10 -22.69 0.40
CA PHE A 147 23.09 -23.49 -0.37
C PHE A 147 24.47 -23.61 0.29
N GLY A 148 24.54 -23.64 1.63
CA GLY A 148 25.79 -23.91 2.37
C GLY A 148 26.84 -22.78 2.39
N LYS A 149 26.59 -21.63 1.75
CA LYS A 149 27.47 -20.45 1.80
C LYS A 149 26.67 -19.22 2.22
N SER A 150 26.97 -18.68 3.39
CA SER A 150 26.42 -17.42 3.91
C SER A 150 27.58 -16.53 4.32
N GLY A 151 27.60 -15.28 3.85
CA GLY A 151 28.65 -14.33 4.18
C GLY A 151 28.90 -13.26 3.12
N LYS A 152 29.79 -12.32 3.43
CA LYS A 152 30.27 -11.31 2.49
C LYS A 152 30.95 -12.04 1.30
N LEU A 153 30.62 -11.65 0.08
CA LEU A 153 31.08 -12.26 -1.20
C LEU A 153 30.40 -13.59 -1.61
N SER A 154 29.31 -14.02 -0.96
CA SER A 154 28.52 -15.15 -1.48
C SER A 154 27.86 -14.80 -2.83
N PRO A 155 27.78 -15.76 -3.78
CA PRO A 155 27.10 -15.53 -5.05
C PRO A 155 25.62 -15.21 -4.82
N ARG A 156 25.12 -14.15 -5.48
CA ARG A 156 23.71 -13.70 -5.40
C ARG A 156 22.77 -14.44 -6.35
N PHE A 157 23.35 -15.20 -7.28
CA PHE A 157 22.63 -15.97 -8.27
C PHE A 157 23.14 -17.41 -8.24
N ILE A 158 22.22 -18.36 -8.33
CA ILE A 158 22.53 -19.77 -8.43
C ILE A 158 22.26 -20.28 -9.85
N ARG A 159 22.91 -21.40 -10.17
CA ARG A 159 22.88 -22.23 -11.39
C ARG A 159 21.76 -21.90 -12.40
N PRO A 160 22.02 -21.96 -13.71
CA PRO A 160 20.98 -21.79 -14.72
C PRO A 160 19.93 -22.91 -14.60
N PHE A 161 18.68 -22.52 -14.40
CA PHE A 161 17.51 -23.37 -14.45
C PHE A 161 16.80 -23.19 -15.78
N LYS A 162 16.19 -24.27 -16.28
CA LYS A 162 15.35 -24.22 -17.48
C LYS A 162 13.93 -23.83 -17.07
N VAL A 163 13.34 -22.83 -17.74
CA VAL A 163 11.91 -22.53 -17.59
C VAL A 163 11.11 -23.70 -18.15
N ILE A 164 10.24 -24.28 -17.33
CA ILE A 164 9.44 -25.47 -17.67
C ILE A 164 8.01 -25.11 -18.09
N GLU A 165 7.48 -24.02 -17.53
CA GLU A 165 6.14 -23.45 -17.73
C GLU A 165 6.19 -21.96 -17.40
#